data_AF-A0A1Y3AAD6-F1
#
_entry.id   AF-A0A1Y3AAD6-F1
#
_cell.length_a   1.000
_cell.length_b   1.000
_cell.length_c   1.000
_cell.angle_alpha   90.00
_cell.angle_beta   90.00
_cell.angle_gamma   90.00
#
_symmetry.space_group_name_H-M   'P 1'
#
loop_
_entity.id
_entity.type
_entity.pdbx_description
1 polymer ?
#
loop_
_entity_poly.entity_id
_entity_poly.type
_entity_poly.pdbx_seq_one_letter_code
_entity_poly.pdbx_strand_id
1 'polypeptide(L)'
;MHVGIAVNPVAGMGGRVGLKGTDGKVTEAVERGAEPRAPDRARRMLERLAAVEPDAAVSVAADPMGESVVRGAGFDPARVVDPFDGEPPASTATTAAPTAAVVRA
;
A
#
# COMPACT_ATOMS: atom_id res chain seq x y z
N MET A 1 1.56 -20.92 -5.34
CA MET A 1 0.33 -20.07 -5.22
C MET A 1 0.57 -18.70 -5.86
N HIS A 2 -0.46 -17.96 -6.28
CA HIS A 2 -0.32 -16.55 -6.71
C HIS A 2 -1.10 -15.62 -5.79
N VAL A 3 -0.48 -14.54 -5.30
CA VAL A 3 -1.10 -13.50 -4.47
C VAL A 3 -0.94 -12.12 -5.09
N GLY A 4 -2.05 -11.44 -5.39
CA GLY A 4 -2.05 -10.03 -5.78
C GLY A 4 -2.23 -9.13 -4.57
N ILE A 5 -1.41 -8.08 -4.47
CA ILE A 5 -1.40 -7.15 -3.34
C ILE A 5 -1.70 -5.73 -3.82
N ALA A 6 -2.73 -5.13 -3.22
CA ALA A 6 -3.07 -3.72 -3.39
C ALA A 6 -2.94 -2.98 -2.05
N VAL A 7 -2.00 -2.03 -1.98
CA VAL A 7 -1.81 -1.18 -0.78
C VAL A 7 -2.21 0.24 -1.11
N ASN A 8 -3.24 0.76 -0.42
CA ASN A 8 -3.52 2.19 -0.38
C ASN A 8 -2.68 2.81 0.76
N PRO A 9 -1.65 3.64 0.47
CA PRO A 9 -0.70 4.09 1.48
C PRO A 9 -1.34 4.85 2.65
N VAL A 10 -2.40 5.64 2.41
CA VAL A 10 -3.08 6.43 3.46
C VAL A 10 -4.15 5.66 4.23
N ALA A 11 -4.41 4.39 3.88
CA ALA A 11 -5.47 3.63 4.53
C ALA A 11 -5.22 3.44 6.03
N GLY A 12 -6.28 3.67 6.81
CA GLY A 12 -6.26 3.50 8.28
C GLY A 12 -5.80 4.72 9.08
N MET A 13 -5.56 5.86 8.45
CA MET A 13 -5.19 7.12 9.13
C MET A 13 -6.37 7.77 9.87
N GLY A 14 -7.51 7.98 9.21
CA GLY A 14 -8.60 8.83 9.74
C GLY A 14 -9.22 8.34 11.05
N GLY A 15 -9.48 7.03 11.18
CA GLY A 15 -10.13 6.46 12.36
C GLY A 15 -9.33 6.66 13.67
N ARG A 16 -8.01 6.81 13.60
CA ARG A 16 -7.15 7.00 14.79
C ARG A 16 -7.24 8.40 15.37
N VAL A 17 -7.66 9.37 14.55
CA VAL A 17 -7.76 10.78 14.91
C VAL A 17 -9.23 11.24 14.96
N GLY A 18 -10.16 10.29 15.10
CA GLY A 18 -11.59 10.54 15.24
C GLY A 18 -12.29 10.95 13.94
N LEU A 19 -11.67 10.72 12.78
CA LEU A 19 -12.28 10.99 11.48
C LEU A 19 -12.93 9.71 10.92
N LYS A 20 -14.05 9.86 10.22
CA LYS A 20 -14.72 8.74 9.53
C LYS A 20 -13.84 8.12 8.41
N GLY A 21 -12.88 8.88 7.90
CA GLY A 21 -11.93 8.51 6.85
C GLY A 21 -11.01 9.68 6.51
N THR A 22 -10.11 9.50 5.54
CA THR A 22 -9.21 10.55 5.04
C THR A 22 -9.59 11.12 3.68
N ASP A 23 -10.74 10.74 3.11
CA ASP A 23 -11.22 11.27 1.84
C ASP A 23 -11.42 12.80 1.95
N GLY A 24 -10.56 13.55 1.25
CA GLY A 24 -10.50 15.02 1.35
C GLY A 24 -9.98 15.57 2.68
N LYS A 25 -9.49 14.71 3.59
CA LYS A 25 -9.09 15.06 4.96
C LYS A 25 -7.70 14.54 5.34
N VAL A 26 -6.86 14.18 4.37
CA VAL A 26 -5.51 13.68 4.66
C VAL A 26 -4.70 14.72 5.46
N THR A 27 -4.74 15.99 5.06
CA THR A 27 -4.05 17.07 5.78
C THR A 27 -4.52 17.20 7.22
N GLU A 28 -5.83 17.26 7.45
CA GLU A 28 -6.42 17.30 8.80
C GLU A 28 -6.02 16.07 9.62
N ALA A 29 -5.95 14.89 9.00
CA ALA A 29 -5.53 13.69 9.70
C ALA A 29 -4.05 13.77 10.12
N VAL A 30 -3.17 14.25 9.24
CA VAL A 30 -1.75 14.45 9.53
C VAL A 30 -1.55 15.49 10.64
N GLU A 31 -2.27 16.62 10.60
CA GLU A 31 -2.22 17.66 11.66
C GLU A 31 -2.65 17.12 13.03
N ARG A 32 -3.58 16.16 13.05
CA ARG A 32 -4.01 15.44 14.27
C ARG A 32 -3.06 14.29 14.67
N GLY A 33 -1.91 14.15 14.00
CA GLY A 33 -0.90 13.14 14.29
C GLY A 33 -1.18 11.76 13.70
N ALA A 34 -1.97 11.66 12.63
CA ALA A 34 -2.15 10.40 11.93
C ALA A 34 -0.93 10.07 11.06
N GLU A 35 -0.52 8.80 11.10
CA GLU A 35 0.55 8.25 10.27
C GLU A 35 0.00 7.14 9.35
N PRO A 36 0.55 6.99 8.13
CA PRO A 36 0.25 5.86 7.24
C PRO A 36 0.41 4.49 7.94
N ARG A 37 -0.59 3.62 7.83
CA ARG A 37 -0.58 2.30 8.51
C ARG A 37 -0.57 1.12 7.56
N ALA A 38 -1.01 1.33 6.32
CA ALA A 38 -1.13 0.26 5.35
C ALA A 38 0.20 -0.42 5.02
N PRO A 39 1.34 0.30 4.86
CA PRO A 39 2.63 -0.34 4.60
C PRO A 39 3.05 -1.35 5.69
N ASP A 40 2.90 -0.97 6.96
CA ASP A 40 3.21 -1.87 8.09
C ASP A 40 2.29 -3.09 8.16
N ARG A 41 1.01 -2.92 7.81
CA ARG A 41 0.07 -4.05 7.75
C ARG A 41 0.42 -5.01 6.61
N ALA A 42 0.77 -4.46 5.44
CA ALA A 42 1.22 -5.25 4.30
C ALA A 42 2.48 -6.04 4.66
N ARG A 43 3.47 -5.40 5.30
CA ARG A 43 4.69 -6.06 5.78
C ARG A 43 4.39 -7.26 6.69
N ARG A 44 3.54 -7.08 7.71
CA ARG A 44 3.16 -8.17 8.64
C ARG A 44 2.48 -9.35 7.93
N MET A 45 1.65 -9.06 6.92
CA MET A 45 1.00 -10.09 6.10
C MET A 45 2.03 -10.83 5.24
N LEU A 46 2.95 -10.10 4.60
CA LEU A 46 4.00 -10.66 3.76
C LEU A 46 5.00 -11.50 4.54
N GLU A 47 5.39 -11.08 5.75
CA GLU A 47 6.24 -11.87 6.65
C GLU A 47 5.58 -13.23 6.99
N ARG A 48 4.27 -13.22 7.23
CA ARG A 48 3.50 -14.45 7.45
C ARG A 48 3.45 -15.31 6.19
N LEU A 49 3.23 -14.68 5.03
CA LEU A 49 3.19 -15.37 3.74
C LEU A 49 4.54 -16.05 3.45
N ALA A 50 5.65 -15.33 3.59
CA ALA A 50 7.00 -15.87 3.38
C ALA A 50 7.31 -17.05 4.30
N ALA A 51 6.77 -17.06 5.53
CA ALA A 51 6.96 -18.14 6.47
C ALA A 51 6.18 -19.42 6.11
N VAL A 52 5.04 -19.32 5.41
CA VAL A 52 4.17 -20.46 5.10
C VAL A 52 4.23 -20.91 3.64
N GLU A 53 4.56 -20.00 2.74
CA GLU A 53 4.67 -20.21 1.29
C GLU A 53 5.75 -19.26 0.72
N PRO A 54 7.05 -19.57 0.93
CA PRO A 54 8.16 -18.74 0.47
C PRO A 54 8.24 -18.61 -1.06
N ASP A 55 7.74 -19.61 -1.80
CA ASP A 55 7.77 -19.65 -3.27
C ASP A 55 6.50 -19.06 -3.92
N ALA A 56 5.68 -18.32 -3.15
CA ALA A 56 4.50 -17.66 -3.70
C ALA A 56 4.88 -16.65 -4.79
N ALA A 57 4.22 -16.73 -5.94
CA ALA A 57 4.28 -15.65 -6.92
C ALA A 57 3.48 -14.47 -6.38
N VAL A 58 4.07 -13.28 -6.38
CA VAL A 58 3.43 -12.06 -5.88
C VAL A 58 3.34 -11.03 -6.99
N SER A 59 2.18 -10.41 -7.14
CA SER A 59 2.01 -9.21 -7.97
C SER A 59 1.66 -8.00 -7.11
N VAL A 60 2.19 -6.84 -7.51
CA VAL A 60 2.02 -5.57 -6.77
C VAL A 60 2.09 -4.39 -7.73
N ALA A 61 1.58 -3.25 -7.30
CA ALA A 61 1.77 -1.98 -7.99
C ALA A 61 3.07 -1.29 -7.56
N ALA A 62 3.52 -0.32 -8.38
CA ALA A 62 4.66 0.53 -8.08
C ALA A 62 4.53 1.25 -6.73
N ASP A 63 5.67 1.62 -6.15
CA ASP A 63 5.68 2.48 -4.96
C ASP A 63 4.95 3.83 -5.18
N PRO A 64 4.38 4.44 -4.12
CA PRO A 64 4.37 3.96 -2.73
C PRO A 64 3.32 2.86 -2.42
N MET A 65 2.73 2.21 -3.43
CA MET A 65 1.64 1.24 -3.26
C MET A 65 2.09 -0.20 -2.94
N GLY A 66 3.30 -0.37 -2.39
CA GLY A 66 3.71 -1.57 -1.67
C GLY A 66 4.84 -2.37 -2.30
N GLU A 67 5.39 -1.95 -3.44
CA GLU A 67 6.46 -2.67 -4.12
C GLU A 67 7.70 -2.88 -3.25
N SER A 68 8.18 -1.82 -2.59
CA SER A 68 9.31 -1.91 -1.66
C SER A 68 9.00 -2.82 -0.46
N VAL A 69 7.73 -2.86 -0.02
CA VAL A 69 7.30 -3.70 1.10
C VAL A 69 7.36 -5.18 0.73
N VAL A 70 6.93 -5.52 -0.50
CA VAL A 70 6.99 -6.89 -1.01
C VAL A 70 8.43 -7.36 -1.19
N ARG A 71 9.29 -6.53 -1.80
CA ARG A 71 10.73 -6.85 -1.93
C ARG A 71 11.42 -6.99 -0.58
N GLY A 72 11.10 -6.11 0.37
CA GLY A 72 11.63 -6.17 1.73
C GLY A 72 11.25 -7.44 2.49
N ALA A 73 10.17 -8.13 2.09
CA ALA A 73 9.77 -9.42 2.64
C ALA A 73 10.42 -10.63 1.95
N GLY A 74 11.29 -10.41 0.96
CA GLY A 74 12.04 -11.47 0.28
C GLY A 74 11.41 -12.01 -1.00
N PHE A 75 10.31 -11.42 -1.47
CA PHE A 75 9.70 -11.79 -2.75
C PHE A 75 10.28 -10.96 -3.90
N ASP A 76 10.33 -11.54 -5.10
CA ASP A 76 10.56 -10.81 -6.36
C ASP A 76 9.21 -10.61 -7.07
N PRO A 77 8.53 -9.46 -6.90
CA PRO A 77 7.18 -9.31 -7.41
C PRO A 77 7.11 -8.92 -8.88
N ALA A 78 6.08 -9.43 -9.56
CA ALA A 78 5.64 -8.88 -10.83
C ALA A 78 4.96 -7.51 -10.61
N ARG A 79 5.57 -6.43 -11.10
CA ARG A 79 4.94 -5.11 -11.14
C ARG A 79 3.85 -5.10 -12.21
N VAL A 80 2.58 -5.01 -11.81
CA VAL A 80 1.43 -5.06 -12.75
C VAL A 80 1.01 -3.69 -13.27
N VAL A 81 1.23 -2.63 -12.49
CA VAL A 81 0.93 -1.26 -12.90
C VAL A 81 1.79 -0.25 -12.15
N ASP A 82 2.10 0.86 -12.82
CA ASP A 82 2.63 2.07 -12.22
C ASP A 82 1.58 3.19 -12.40
N PRO A 83 0.77 3.51 -11.38
CA PRO A 83 -0.27 4.52 -11.50
C PRO A 83 0.27 5.97 -11.39
N PHE A 84 1.60 6.14 -11.34
CA PHE A 84 2.28 7.42 -11.15
C PHE A 84 3.25 7.74 -12.30
N ASP A 85 3.20 6.98 -13.39
CA ASP A 85 4.05 7.18 -14.58
C ASP A 85 5.55 7.25 -14.24
N GLY A 86 5.99 6.52 -13.20
CA GLY A 86 7.38 6.44 -12.76
C GLY A 86 7.84 7.52 -11.78
N GLU A 87 7.00 8.51 -11.44
CA GLU A 87 7.31 9.54 -10.45
C GLU A 87 6.46 9.32 -9.17
N PRO A 88 6.97 8.54 -8.20
CA PRO A 88 6.18 8.17 -7.03
C PRO A 88 5.90 9.40 -6.15
N PRO A 89 4.63 9.68 -5.82
CA PRO A 89 4.31 10.77 -4.91
C PRO A 89 4.67 10.41 -3.47
N ALA A 90 4.61 11.39 -2.56
CA ALA A 90 4.57 11.11 -1.14
C ALA A 90 3.39 10.15 -0.82
N SER A 91 3.57 9.24 0.14
CA SER A 91 2.52 8.29 0.52
C SER A 91 1.20 8.97 0.90
N THR A 92 1.28 10.13 1.55
CA THR A 92 0.15 10.98 1.94
C THR A 92 -0.48 11.76 0.79
N ALA A 93 0.15 11.82 -0.38
CA ALA A 93 -0.39 12.48 -1.57
C ALA A 93 -1.15 11.52 -2.49
N THR A 94 -1.39 10.27 -2.06
CA THR A 94 -2.19 9.31 -2.81
C THR A 94 -3.70 9.57 -2.65
N THR A 95 -4.46 9.28 -3.70
CA THR A 95 -5.92 9.39 -3.73
C THR A 95 -6.56 8.03 -4.01
N ALA A 96 -7.90 7.99 -4.10
CA ALA A 96 -8.63 6.78 -4.45
C ALA A 96 -8.34 6.29 -5.90
N ALA A 97 -8.00 7.20 -6.83
CA ALA A 97 -7.83 6.87 -8.24
C ALA A 97 -6.66 5.89 -8.52
N PRO A 98 -5.43 6.12 -7.99
CA PRO A 98 -4.35 5.14 -8.07
C PRO A 98 -4.74 3.78 -7.50
N THR A 99 -5.42 3.76 -6.35
CA THR A 99 -5.92 2.52 -5.74
C THR A 99 -6.85 1.75 -6.66
N ALA A 100 -7.78 2.44 -7.33
CA ALA A 100 -8.70 1.84 -8.27
C ALA A 100 -8.03 1.37 -9.58
N ALA A 101 -6.90 1.95 -9.97
CA ALA A 101 -6.11 1.48 -11.10
C ALA A 101 -5.40 0.18 -10.75
N VAL A 102 -4.82 0.09 -9.55
CA VAL A 102 -4.14 -1.13 -9.05
C VAL A 102 -5.07 -2.33 -8.98
N VAL A 103 -6.31 -2.15 -8.51
CA VAL A 103 -7.27 -3.25 -8.39
C VAL A 103 -7.75 -3.75 -9.77
N ARG A 104 -7.64 -2.95 -10.83
CA ARG A 104 -8.08 -3.31 -12.18
C ARG A 104 -7.01 -3.99 -13.03
N ALA A 105 -5.75 -3.94 -12.60
CA ALA A 105 -4.61 -4.56 -13.27
C ALA A 105 -4.49 -6.05 -12.89
#